data_AF-A0A2U1KDK3-F1
#
_entry.id   AF-A0A2U1KDK3-F1
#
_cell.length_a   1.000
_cell.length_b   1.000
_cell.length_c   1.000
_cell.angle_alpha   90.00
_cell.angle_beta   90.00
_cell.angle_gamma   90.00
#
_symmetry.space_group_name_H-M   'P 1'
#
loop_
_entity.id
_entity.type
_entity.pdbx_description
1 polymer ?
#
loop_
_entity_poly.entity_id
_entity_poly.type
_entity_poly.pdbx_seq_one_letter_code
_entity_poly.pdbx_strand_id
1 'polypeptide(L)'
;MTTSRAPAPRVKKSTASASMWGVSPTHLVWSAQHNSTLVDYTWSVGNTPFGPFSELSSLSFIQKDAAKRNVILTSLNFTITSALDVLESISAHGGERKLLPHNQLSEFIQRWNLFKYKLDKVVSSLSHLDFETALYYLRSSDHDLYAIHSLVYHASQDLEASLVCFEDPPFPWASFLMSVGIFFVLVYAYSQRDKLFSNKRKQF
;
A
#
# COMPACT_ATOMS: atom_id res chain seq x y z
N MET A 1 38.06 27.09 27.69
CA MET A 1 37.26 26.07 26.98
C MET A 1 38.20 25.14 26.23
N THR A 2 38.63 24.06 26.88
CA THR A 2 39.44 23.02 26.23
C THR A 2 38.50 22.10 25.46
N THR A 3 38.55 22.17 24.14
CA THR A 3 37.92 21.17 23.25
C THR A 3 38.65 19.85 23.45
N SER A 4 38.15 19.02 24.36
CA SER A 4 38.58 17.63 24.52
C SER A 4 38.27 16.89 23.22
N ARG A 5 39.30 16.74 22.38
CA ARG A 5 39.21 16.00 21.12
C ARG A 5 39.08 14.52 21.48
N ALA A 6 37.91 13.94 21.24
CA ALA A 6 37.71 12.50 21.42
C ALA A 6 38.75 11.73 20.57
N PRO A 7 39.40 10.69 21.10
CA PRO A 7 40.42 9.96 20.36
C PRO A 7 39.82 9.33 19.10
N ALA A 8 40.50 9.48 17.95
CA ALA A 8 40.08 9.00 16.62
C ALA A 8 39.45 7.58 16.55
N PRO A 9 39.93 6.55 17.30
CA PRO A 9 39.29 5.23 17.29
C PRO A 9 37.89 5.20 17.93
N ARG A 10 37.57 6.10 18.88
CA ARG A 10 36.22 6.19 19.48
C ARG A 10 35.21 6.76 18.49
N VAL A 11 35.60 7.81 17.77
CA VAL A 11 34.77 8.42 16.73
C VAL A 11 34.38 7.38 15.67
N LYS A 12 35.33 6.58 15.19
CA LYS A 12 35.07 5.53 14.18
C LYS A 12 34.09 4.45 14.65
N LYS A 13 34.21 4.00 15.91
CA LYS A 13 33.26 3.01 16.48
C LYS A 13 31.86 3.60 16.62
N SER A 14 31.78 4.87 17.03
CA SER A 14 30.50 5.55 17.19
C SER A 14 29.76 5.76 15.87
N THR A 15 30.50 6.18 14.84
CA THR A 15 29.93 6.39 13.50
C THR A 15 29.48 5.08 12.88
N ALA A 16 30.27 4.01 13.04
CA ALA A 16 29.92 2.69 12.52
C ALA A 16 28.64 2.13 13.16
N SER A 17 28.49 2.27 14.48
CA SER A 17 27.29 1.79 15.19
C SER A 17 26.02 2.55 14.82
N ALA A 18 26.13 3.87 14.66
CA ALA A 18 25.04 4.70 14.20
C ALA A 18 24.63 4.36 12.76
N SER A 19 25.60 4.14 11.86
CA SER A 19 25.31 3.80 10.47
C SER A 19 24.82 2.36 10.27
N MET A 20 25.33 1.39 11.04
CA MET A 20 25.02 -0.03 10.84
C MET A 20 23.79 -0.50 11.62
N TRP A 21 23.55 0.06 12.81
CA TRP A 21 22.47 -0.40 13.71
C TRP A 21 21.50 0.71 14.09
N GLY A 22 21.66 1.93 13.55
CA GLY A 22 20.79 3.06 13.84
C GLY A 22 20.85 3.54 15.29
N VAL A 23 21.93 3.22 16.02
CA VAL A 23 22.07 3.62 17.44
C VAL A 23 22.88 4.90 17.54
N SER A 24 22.24 5.98 17.99
CA SER A 24 22.93 7.25 18.22
C SER A 24 23.89 7.18 19.42
N PRO A 25 24.95 8.01 19.44
CA PRO A 25 25.75 8.21 20.63
C PRO A 25 24.91 8.61 21.84
N THR A 26 25.20 8.06 23.03
CA THR A 26 24.40 8.30 24.25
C THR A 26 24.48 9.72 24.79
N HIS A 27 25.41 10.54 24.29
CA HIS A 27 25.51 11.97 24.62
C HIS A 27 24.66 12.86 23.71
N LEU A 28 23.97 12.30 22.71
CA LEU A 28 23.16 13.04 21.76
C LEU A 28 21.68 12.67 21.94
N VAL A 29 20.84 13.68 22.12
CA VAL A 29 19.38 13.53 22.27
C VAL A 29 18.69 14.41 21.23
N TRP A 30 17.66 13.88 20.58
CA TRP A 30 16.82 14.67 19.67
C TRP A 30 15.80 15.49 20.47
N SER A 31 15.74 16.81 20.24
CA SER A 31 14.73 17.68 20.82
C SER A 31 13.72 18.09 19.75
N ALA A 32 12.48 17.61 19.87
CA ALA A 32 11.39 18.01 18.97
C ALA A 32 11.08 19.52 19.08
N GLN A 33 11.24 20.11 20.27
CA GLN A 33 11.01 21.53 20.52
C GLN A 33 12.00 22.43 19.78
N HIS A 34 13.27 22.01 19.68
CA HIS A 34 14.32 22.78 19.02
C HIS A 34 14.59 22.32 17.58
N ASN A 35 13.92 21.24 17.14
CA ASN A 35 14.13 20.57 15.86
C ASN A 35 15.63 20.31 15.58
N SER A 36 16.39 19.99 16.63
CA SER A 36 17.83 19.84 16.58
C SER A 36 18.30 18.75 17.53
N THR A 37 19.49 18.20 17.26
CA THR A 37 20.20 17.35 18.22
C THR A 37 20.85 18.22 19.29
N LEU A 38 20.59 17.89 20.55
CA LEU A 38 21.19 18.52 21.70
C LEU A 38 22.22 17.58 22.33
N VAL A 39 23.26 18.16 22.91
CA VAL A 39 24.27 17.40 23.65
C VAL A 39 23.83 17.32 25.10
N ASP A 40 23.56 16.11 25.57
CA ASP A 40 23.21 15.84 26.96
C ASP A 40 24.07 14.70 27.50
N TYR A 41 24.92 15.02 28.48
CA TYR A 41 25.83 14.06 29.08
C TYR A 41 25.21 13.26 30.23
N THR A 42 23.95 13.49 30.58
CA THR A 42 23.24 12.79 31.66
C THR A 42 23.29 11.27 31.47
N TRP A 43 23.21 10.81 30.22
CA TRP A 43 23.26 9.39 29.84
C TRP A 43 24.63 8.94 29.29
N SER A 44 25.66 9.77 29.48
CA SER A 44 27.03 9.52 28.99
C SER A 44 27.96 8.91 30.03
N VAL A 45 27.46 8.72 31.24
CA VAL A 45 28.11 7.99 32.33
C VAL A 45 27.67 6.52 32.26
N GLY A 46 28.63 5.60 32.22
CA GLY A 46 28.36 4.16 32.19
C GLY A 46 29.19 3.39 31.15
N ASN A 47 28.79 2.15 30.89
CA ASN A 47 29.50 1.18 30.05
C ASN A 47 29.11 1.38 28.56
N THR A 48 29.68 2.40 27.89
CA THR A 48 29.29 2.83 26.54
C THR A 48 30.49 3.40 25.79
N PRO A 49 30.79 2.96 24.56
CA PRO A 49 31.98 3.42 23.82
C PRO A 49 31.88 4.88 23.35
N PHE A 50 30.74 5.56 23.61
CA PHE A 50 30.40 6.88 23.11
C PHE A 50 30.55 8.00 24.13
N GLY A 51 30.66 7.66 25.42
CA GLY A 51 30.78 8.64 26.49
C GLY A 51 32.21 9.16 26.62
N PRO A 52 32.44 10.47 26.82
CA PRO A 52 33.77 10.97 27.18
C PRO A 52 34.24 10.41 28.54
N PHE A 53 33.30 9.98 29.38
CA PHE A 53 33.53 9.45 30.73
C PHE A 53 33.43 7.92 30.83
N SER A 54 33.41 7.20 29.71
CA SER A 54 33.42 5.73 29.71
C SER A 54 34.80 5.20 29.34
N GLU A 55 35.30 4.26 30.15
CA GLU A 55 36.58 3.58 29.89
C GLU A 55 36.41 2.27 29.09
N LEU A 56 35.16 1.83 28.89
CA LEU A 56 34.85 0.52 28.34
C LEU A 56 34.38 0.61 26.90
N SER A 57 34.84 -0.33 26.07
CA SER A 57 34.50 -0.40 24.65
C SER A 57 33.31 -1.31 24.33
N SER A 58 32.52 -1.70 25.34
CA SER A 58 31.37 -2.59 25.17
C SER A 58 30.06 -1.78 25.11
N LEU A 59 29.08 -2.30 24.37
CA LEU A 59 27.76 -1.67 24.26
C LEU A 59 26.95 -1.88 25.54
N SER A 60 26.27 -0.82 25.98
CA SER A 60 25.35 -0.87 27.11
C SER A 60 24.12 -1.72 26.77
N PHE A 61 23.38 -2.17 27.79
CA PHE A 61 22.11 -2.88 27.60
C PHE A 61 21.16 -2.09 26.70
N ILE A 62 21.01 -0.79 26.97
CA ILE A 62 20.14 0.12 26.21
C ILE A 62 20.56 0.20 24.73
N GLN A 63 21.86 0.23 24.45
CA GLN A 63 22.37 0.26 23.07
C GLN A 63 22.12 -1.06 22.34
N LYS A 64 22.28 -2.19 23.02
CA LYS A 64 22.01 -3.51 22.45
C LYS A 64 20.51 -3.70 22.19
N ASP A 65 19.67 -3.28 23.13
CA ASP A 65 18.21 -3.30 22.98
C ASP A 65 17.77 -2.42 21.80
N ALA A 66 18.23 -1.17 21.76
CA ALA A 66 17.92 -0.25 20.67
C ALA A 66 18.37 -0.79 19.31
N ALA A 67 19.59 -1.34 19.22
CA ALA A 67 20.08 -1.96 17.98
C ALA A 67 19.17 -3.10 17.51
N LYS A 68 18.82 -4.03 18.39
CA LYS A 68 17.95 -5.17 18.05
C LYS A 68 16.55 -4.71 17.64
N ARG A 69 15.97 -3.77 18.39
CA ARG A 69 14.65 -3.20 18.12
C ARG A 69 14.61 -2.48 16.78
N ASN A 70 15.62 -1.66 16.48
CA ASN A 70 15.71 -0.91 15.22
C ASN A 70 15.69 -1.85 14.01
N VAL A 71 16.47 -2.94 14.05
CA VAL A 71 16.50 -3.93 12.96
C VAL A 71 15.11 -4.51 12.68
N ILE A 72 14.38 -4.86 13.73
CA ILE A 72 13.03 -5.43 13.61
C ILE A 72 12.04 -4.37 13.12
N LEU A 73 12.08 -3.14 13.65
CA LEU A 73 11.20 -2.06 13.23
C LEU A 73 11.42 -1.64 11.77
N THR A 74 12.67 -1.54 11.33
CA THR A 74 12.98 -1.26 9.92
C THR A 74 12.50 -2.39 9.00
N SER A 75 12.69 -3.64 9.42
CA SER A 75 12.21 -4.80 8.65
C SER A 75 10.68 -4.83 8.59
N LEU A 76 10.00 -4.58 9.72
CA LEU A 76 8.54 -4.45 9.78
C LEU A 76 8.01 -3.35 8.87
N ASN A 77 8.67 -2.19 8.84
CA ASN A 77 8.28 -1.10 7.96
C ASN A 77 8.32 -1.54 6.50
N PHE A 78 9.40 -2.22 6.08
CA PHE A 78 9.49 -2.80 4.74
C PHE A 78 8.37 -3.81 4.46
N THR A 79 8.15 -4.78 5.35
CA THR A 79 7.10 -5.80 5.22
C THR A 79 5.70 -5.17 5.12
N ILE A 80 5.40 -4.13 5.93
CA ILE A 80 4.12 -3.42 5.90
C ILE A 80 3.96 -2.64 4.60
N THR A 81 4.99 -1.91 4.17
CA THR A 81 4.94 -1.19 2.88
C THR A 81 4.70 -2.15 1.73
N SER A 82 5.42 -3.27 1.66
CA SER A 82 5.18 -4.29 0.62
C SER A 82 3.78 -4.90 0.69
N ALA A 83 3.20 -5.08 1.88
CA ALA A 83 1.83 -5.53 2.02
C ALA A 83 0.81 -4.49 1.52
N LEU A 84 1.07 -3.19 1.76
CA LEU A 84 0.25 -2.11 1.22
C LEU A 84 0.30 -2.08 -0.31
N ASP A 85 1.48 -2.24 -0.91
CA ASP A 85 1.65 -2.27 -2.37
C ASP A 85 0.81 -3.40 -3.01
N VAL A 86 0.78 -4.58 -2.38
CA VAL A 86 -0.06 -5.69 -2.83
C VAL A 86 -1.55 -5.33 -2.74
N LEU A 87 -2.00 -4.78 -1.61
CA LEU A 87 -3.40 -4.39 -1.44
C LEU A 87 -3.82 -3.31 -2.43
N GLU A 88 -2.95 -2.35 -2.71
CA GLU A 88 -3.17 -1.32 -3.71
C GLU A 88 -3.32 -1.94 -5.11
N SER A 89 -2.42 -2.87 -5.48
CA SER A 89 -2.52 -3.63 -6.73
C SER A 89 -3.85 -4.38 -6.85
N ILE A 90 -4.27 -5.09 -5.80
CA ILE A 90 -5.57 -5.80 -5.79
C ILE A 90 -6.73 -4.80 -5.98
N SER A 91 -6.67 -3.66 -5.30
CA SER A 91 -7.72 -2.64 -5.38
C SER A 91 -7.83 -2.02 -6.77
N ALA A 92 -6.69 -1.81 -7.45
CA ALA A 92 -6.63 -1.27 -8.81
C ALA A 92 -7.29 -2.21 -9.84
N HIS A 93 -7.24 -3.53 -9.61
CA HIS A 93 -7.86 -4.54 -10.49
C HIS A 93 -9.31 -4.88 -10.12
N GLY A 94 -9.97 -4.03 -9.32
CA GLY A 94 -11.39 -4.21 -8.97
C GLY A 94 -11.65 -5.20 -7.82
N GLY A 95 -10.62 -5.52 -7.05
CA GLY A 95 -10.71 -6.30 -5.82
C GLY A 95 -10.35 -7.78 -5.95
N GLU A 96 -10.06 -8.41 -4.81
CA GLU A 96 -9.55 -9.79 -4.73
C GLU A 96 -10.44 -10.83 -5.41
N ARG A 97 -11.77 -10.66 -5.37
CA ARG A 97 -12.72 -11.61 -5.97
C ARG A 97 -12.78 -11.53 -7.49
N LYS A 98 -12.45 -10.37 -8.08
CA LYS A 98 -12.39 -10.19 -9.53
C LYS A 98 -11.04 -10.61 -10.08
N LEU A 99 -9.98 -10.32 -9.34
CA LEU A 99 -8.61 -10.64 -9.71
C LEU A 99 -8.30 -12.13 -9.55
N LEU A 100 -8.70 -12.75 -8.42
CA LEU A 100 -8.30 -14.12 -8.09
C LEU A 100 -9.43 -15.12 -8.34
N PRO A 101 -9.20 -16.21 -9.11
CA PRO A 101 -10.14 -17.31 -9.25
C PRO A 101 -10.36 -18.04 -7.91
N HIS A 102 -11.46 -18.79 -7.78
CA HIS A 102 -11.93 -19.33 -6.49
C HIS A 102 -10.88 -20.18 -5.73
N ASN A 103 -10.06 -20.96 -6.44
CA ASN A 103 -8.97 -21.74 -5.86
C ASN A 103 -7.86 -20.85 -5.30
N GLN A 104 -7.39 -19.86 -6.06
CA GLN A 104 -6.35 -18.92 -5.64
C GLN A 104 -6.83 -17.96 -4.54
N LEU A 105 -8.11 -17.59 -4.56
CA LEU A 105 -8.72 -16.75 -3.52
C LEU A 105 -8.65 -17.45 -2.15
N SER A 106 -8.89 -18.76 -2.09
CA SER A 106 -8.79 -19.52 -0.84
C SER A 106 -7.35 -19.55 -0.30
N GLU A 107 -6.37 -19.73 -1.19
CA GLU A 107 -4.95 -19.71 -0.83
C GLU A 107 -4.52 -18.31 -0.34
N PHE A 108 -4.94 -17.26 -1.06
CA PHE A 108 -4.71 -15.88 -0.67
C PHE A 108 -5.24 -15.59 0.74
N ILE A 109 -6.49 -15.94 1.02
CA ILE A 109 -7.12 -15.71 2.34
C ILE A 109 -6.36 -16.46 3.44
N GLN A 110 -6.00 -17.72 3.21
CA GLN A 110 -5.26 -18.52 4.19
C GLN A 110 -3.90 -17.89 4.51
N ARG A 111 -3.14 -17.51 3.47
CA ARG A 111 -1.82 -16.87 3.63
C ARG A 111 -1.93 -15.51 4.29
N TRP A 112 -2.94 -14.72 3.94
CA TRP A 112 -3.18 -13.40 4.53
C TRP A 112 -3.49 -13.51 6.02
N ASN A 113 -4.33 -14.47 6.41
CA ASN A 113 -4.63 -14.74 7.82
C ASN A 113 -3.39 -15.20 8.59
N LEU A 114 -2.56 -16.07 7.99
CA LEU A 114 -1.31 -16.52 8.60
C LEU A 114 -0.29 -15.38 8.74
N PHE A 115 -0.15 -14.54 7.72
CA PHE A 115 0.67 -13.34 7.73
C PHE A 115 0.27 -12.41 8.88
N LYS A 116 -1.02 -12.09 9.00
CA LYS A 116 -1.55 -11.27 10.10
C LYS A 116 -1.25 -11.89 11.47
N TYR A 117 -1.50 -13.20 11.63
CA TYR A 117 -1.17 -13.91 12.87
C TYR A 117 0.31 -13.81 13.23
N LYS A 118 1.21 -13.96 12.26
CA LYS A 118 2.65 -13.83 12.48
C LYS A 118 3.02 -12.42 12.89
N LEU A 119 2.44 -11.38 12.30
CA LEU A 119 2.66 -9.99 12.73
C LEU A 119 2.21 -9.74 14.16
N ASP A 120 1.05 -10.26 14.56
CA ASP A 120 0.58 -10.19 15.96
C ASP A 120 1.58 -10.87 16.92
N LYS A 121 2.19 -11.99 16.50
CA LYS A 121 3.26 -12.64 17.25
C LYS A 121 4.54 -11.82 17.31
N VAL A 122 4.93 -11.12 16.24
CA VAL A 122 6.07 -10.19 16.27
C VAL A 122 5.85 -9.11 17.33
N VAL A 123 4.67 -8.47 17.33
CA VAL A 123 4.32 -7.42 18.30
C VAL A 123 4.32 -7.96 19.73
N SER A 124 3.75 -9.15 19.94
CA SER A 124 3.74 -9.82 21.24
C SER A 124 5.15 -10.18 21.72
N SER A 125 6.03 -10.71 20.85
CA SER A 125 7.40 -11.04 21.24
C SER A 125 8.23 -9.79 21.52
N LEU A 126 8.03 -8.71 20.75
CA LEU A 126 8.68 -7.42 20.97
C LEU A 126 8.31 -6.79 22.33
N SER A 127 7.07 -6.97 22.80
CA SER A 127 6.66 -6.45 24.12
C SER A 127 7.33 -7.20 25.28
N HIS A 128 7.68 -8.46 25.06
CA HIS A 128 8.48 -9.28 26.00
C HIS A 128 10.00 -9.13 25.84
N LEU A 129 10.47 -8.23 24.96
CA LEU A 129 11.89 -8.06 24.61
C LEU A 129 12.53 -9.35 24.05
N ASP A 130 11.72 -10.27 23.53
CA ASP A 130 12.17 -11.49 22.87
C ASP A 130 12.40 -11.22 21.38
N PHE A 131 13.56 -10.62 21.10
CA PHE A 131 13.94 -10.19 19.75
C PHE A 131 14.21 -11.36 18.79
N GLU A 132 14.65 -12.52 19.29
CA GLU A 132 14.95 -13.67 18.43
C GLU A 132 13.65 -14.30 17.90
N THR A 133 12.67 -14.50 18.78
CA THR A 133 11.34 -14.99 18.38
C THR A 133 10.60 -13.97 17.50
N ALA A 134 10.71 -12.67 17.81
CA ALA A 134 10.16 -11.62 16.96
C ALA A 134 10.76 -11.64 15.55
N LEU A 135 12.09 -11.76 15.45
CA LEU A 135 12.77 -11.83 14.16
C LEU A 135 12.38 -13.10 13.37
N TYR A 136 12.26 -14.23 14.06
CA TYR A 136 11.81 -15.50 13.45
C TYR A 136 10.42 -15.35 12.81
N TYR A 137 9.43 -14.84 13.55
CA TYR A 137 8.08 -14.66 13.02
C TYR A 137 8.05 -13.63 11.89
N LEU A 138 8.83 -12.56 11.99
CA LEU A 138 8.92 -11.54 10.94
C LEU A 138 9.46 -12.12 9.63
N ARG A 139 10.60 -12.82 9.69
CA ARG A 139 11.16 -13.50 8.50
C ARG A 139 10.21 -14.56 7.94
N SER A 140 9.52 -15.28 8.81
CA SER A 140 8.50 -16.24 8.39
C SER A 140 7.30 -15.57 7.72
N SER A 141 6.95 -14.34 8.12
CA SER A 141 5.86 -13.57 7.51
C SER A 141 6.22 -13.03 6.12
N ASP A 142 7.51 -12.68 5.88
CA ASP A 142 7.99 -12.25 4.56
C ASP A 142 7.78 -13.34 3.50
N HIS A 143 7.87 -14.62 3.88
CA HIS A 143 7.59 -15.74 2.98
C HIS A 143 6.11 -15.83 2.58
N ASP A 144 5.19 -15.57 3.51
CA ASP A 144 3.75 -15.54 3.19
C ASP A 144 3.45 -14.34 2.28
N LEU A 145 4.03 -13.18 2.59
CA LEU A 145 3.85 -11.97 1.81
C LEU A 145 4.40 -12.12 0.39
N TYR A 146 5.58 -12.74 0.24
CA TYR A 146 6.15 -13.04 -1.08
C TYR A 146 5.24 -13.96 -1.91
N ALA A 147 4.71 -15.02 -1.29
CA ALA A 147 3.77 -15.92 -1.97
C ALA A 147 2.49 -15.18 -2.38
N ILE A 148 1.93 -14.36 -1.49
CA ILE A 148 0.78 -13.50 -1.79
C ILE A 148 1.08 -12.56 -2.96
N HIS A 149 2.24 -11.87 -2.94
CA HIS A 149 2.66 -10.98 -4.01
C HIS A 149 2.77 -11.74 -5.34
N SER A 150 3.33 -12.95 -5.35
CA SER A 150 3.43 -13.77 -6.56
C SER A 150 2.06 -14.19 -7.11
N LEU A 151 1.11 -14.55 -6.25
CA LEU A 151 -0.26 -14.90 -6.65
C LEU A 151 -0.94 -13.71 -7.33
N VAL A 152 -0.86 -12.52 -6.71
CA VAL A 152 -1.45 -11.29 -7.23
C VAL A 152 -0.79 -10.87 -8.54
N TYR A 153 0.54 -10.98 -8.63
CA TYR A 153 1.29 -10.64 -9.83
C TYR A 153 0.95 -11.55 -11.02
N HIS A 154 0.83 -12.87 -10.81
CA HIS A 154 0.44 -13.77 -11.89
C HIS A 154 -1.03 -13.54 -12.30
N ALA A 155 -1.92 -13.37 -11.34
CA ALA A 155 -3.33 -13.11 -11.63
C ALA A 155 -3.54 -11.77 -12.36
N SER A 156 -2.71 -10.75 -12.09
CA SER A 156 -2.81 -9.47 -12.80
C SER A 156 -2.31 -9.54 -14.24
N GLN A 157 -1.36 -10.44 -14.54
CA GLN A 157 -0.91 -10.68 -15.91
C GLN A 157 -1.95 -11.40 -16.76
N ASP A 158 -2.75 -12.28 -16.16
CA ASP A 158 -3.78 -13.06 -16.85
C ASP A 158 -5.05 -12.24 -17.14
N LEU A 159 -5.19 -11.03 -16.58
CA LEU A 159 -6.32 -10.14 -16.84
C LEU A 159 -6.20 -9.50 -18.23
N GLU A 160 -6.89 -10.09 -19.21
CA GLU A 160 -7.08 -9.47 -20.51
C GLU A 160 -8.00 -8.24 -20.38
N ALA A 161 -7.53 -7.09 -20.86
CA ALA A 161 -8.34 -5.89 -20.99
C ALA A 161 -9.39 -6.10 -22.08
N SER A 162 -10.56 -6.61 -21.69
CA SER A 162 -11.73 -6.62 -22.57
C SER A 162 -12.21 -5.18 -22.76
N LEU A 163 -11.91 -4.60 -23.92
CA LEU A 163 -12.57 -3.39 -24.38
C LEU A 163 -14.04 -3.75 -24.64
N VAL A 164 -14.90 -3.44 -23.67
CA VAL A 164 -16.34 -3.41 -23.91
C VAL A 164 -16.59 -2.25 -24.88
N CYS A 165 -16.49 -2.54 -26.18
CA CYS A 165 -16.87 -1.58 -27.21
C CYS A 165 -18.32 -1.18 -26.94
N PHE A 166 -18.56 0.14 -26.88
CA PHE A 166 -19.92 0.67 -26.80
C PHE A 166 -20.74 0.04 -27.92
N GLU A 167 -21.75 -0.73 -27.55
CA GLU A 167 -22.69 -1.27 -28.52
C GLU A 167 -23.51 -0.10 -29.05
N ASP A 168 -23.43 0.13 -30.37
CA ASP A 168 -24.16 1.21 -31.01
C ASP A 168 -25.66 1.06 -30.70
N PRO A 169 -26.36 2.15 -30.33
CA PRO A 169 -27.77 2.06 -30.00
C PRO A 169 -28.53 1.45 -31.17
N PRO A 170 -29.45 0.49 -30.92
CA PRO A 170 -30.20 -0.14 -31.99
C PRO A 170 -30.95 0.92 -32.79
N PHE A 171 -30.95 0.77 -34.12
CA PHE A 171 -31.57 1.72 -35.02
C PHE A 171 -33.02 2.04 -34.56
N PRO A 172 -33.42 3.32 -34.47
CA PRO A 172 -34.70 3.72 -33.86
C PRO A 172 -35.89 3.43 -34.79
N TRP A 173 -36.24 2.15 -34.92
CA TRP A 173 -37.31 1.65 -35.78
C TRP A 173 -38.66 2.32 -35.53
N ALA A 174 -38.98 2.65 -34.28
CA ALA A 174 -40.22 3.34 -33.93
C ALA A 174 -40.30 4.72 -34.60
N SER A 175 -39.23 5.51 -34.51
CA SER A 175 -39.15 6.85 -35.12
C SER A 175 -39.21 6.77 -36.64
N PHE A 176 -38.51 5.79 -37.23
CA PHE A 176 -38.54 5.54 -38.67
C PHE A 176 -39.94 5.16 -39.15
N LEU A 177 -40.59 4.17 -38.52
CA LEU A 177 -41.93 3.71 -38.90
C LEU A 177 -42.99 4.80 -38.72
N MET A 178 -42.90 5.61 -37.67
CA MET A 178 -43.78 6.77 -37.47
C MET A 178 -43.64 7.79 -38.58
N SER A 179 -42.40 8.11 -38.99
CA SER A 179 -42.15 9.05 -40.08
C SER A 179 -42.70 8.54 -41.42
N VAL A 180 -42.53 7.24 -41.71
CA VAL A 180 -43.08 6.58 -42.89
C VAL A 180 -44.61 6.56 -42.86
N GLY A 181 -45.21 6.24 -41.72
CA GLY A 181 -46.66 6.24 -41.55
C GLY A 181 -47.28 7.63 -41.77
N ILE A 182 -46.69 8.67 -41.20
CA ILE A 182 -47.13 10.07 -41.39
C ILE A 182 -47.01 10.46 -42.87
N PHE A 183 -45.93 10.09 -43.54
CA PHE A 183 -45.75 10.36 -44.97
C PHE A 183 -46.86 9.71 -45.81
N PHE A 184 -47.18 8.44 -45.57
CA PHE A 184 -48.27 7.77 -46.28
C PHE A 184 -49.64 8.39 -45.99
N VAL A 185 -49.91 8.80 -44.76
CA VAL A 185 -51.17 9.51 -44.41
C VAL A 185 -51.27 10.84 -45.15
N LEU A 186 -50.18 11.61 -45.23
CA LEU A 186 -50.15 12.88 -45.97
C LEU A 186 -50.34 12.68 -47.47
N VAL A 187 -49.67 11.69 -48.06
CA VAL A 187 -49.84 11.32 -49.48
C VAL A 187 -51.27 10.86 -49.76
N TYR A 188 -51.85 10.05 -48.87
CA TYR A 188 -53.24 9.60 -48.99
C TYR A 188 -54.22 10.77 -48.91
N ALA A 189 -54.07 11.66 -47.92
CA ALA A 189 -54.89 12.86 -47.78
C ALA A 189 -54.76 13.81 -48.97
N TYR A 190 -53.55 13.95 -49.53
CA TYR A 190 -53.31 14.73 -50.74
C TYR A 190 -53.98 14.10 -51.97
N SER A 191 -53.90 12.77 -52.13
CA SER A 191 -54.53 12.07 -53.26
C SER A 191 -56.07 12.12 -53.21
N GLN A 192 -56.66 12.13 -52.02
CA GLN A 192 -58.11 12.19 -51.82
C GLN A 192 -58.64 13.63 -51.69
N ARG A 193 -57.77 14.63 -51.87
CA ARG A 193 -58.10 16.06 -51.73
C ARG A 193 -59.32 16.44 -52.57
N ASP A 194 -59.36 16.01 -53.83
CA ASP A 194 -60.46 16.37 -54.74
C ASP A 194 -61.81 15.77 -54.31
N LYS A 195 -61.81 14.56 -53.71
CA LYS A 195 -63.04 13.95 -53.17
C LYS A 195 -63.50 14.60 -51.86
N LEU A 196 -62.57 14.99 -51.00
CA LEU A 196 -62.85 15.70 -49.74
C LEU A 196 -63.40 17.11 -49.98
N PHE A 197 -62.88 17.83 -50.98
CA PHE A 197 -63.37 19.17 -51.34
C PHE A 197 -64.56 19.16 -52.31
N SER A 198 -64.82 18.07 -53.04
CA SER A 198 -66.03 17.89 -53.86
C SER A 198 -67.32 17.90 -53.02
N ASN A 199 -67.28 17.42 -51.78
CA ASN A 199 -68.48 17.33 -50.93
C ASN A 199 -68.81 18.66 -50.22
N LYS A 200 -67.92 19.66 -50.27
CA LYS A 200 -68.13 20.98 -49.67
C LYS A 200 -68.47 22.08 -50.67
N ARG A 201 -68.59 21.76 -51.97
CA ARG A 201 -68.89 22.70 -53.04
C ARG A 201 -70.38 22.67 -53.45
N LYS A 202 -71.30 22.63 -52.49
CA LYS A 202 -72.75 22.91 -52.70
C LYS A 202 -73.42 23.40 -51.40
N GLN A 203 -73.23 24.67 -51.04
CA GLN A 203 -74.28 25.59 -50.59
C GLN A 203 -73.65 26.97 -50.37
N PHE A 204 -74.13 27.93 -51.18
CA PHE A 204 -73.99 29.40 -51.14
C PHE A 204 -72.73 30.02 -50.53
#